data_AF-A0A7S4LVG3-F1
#
_entry.id   AF-A0A7S4LVG3-F1
#
_cell.length_a   1.000
_cell.length_b   1.000
_cell.length_c   1.000
_cell.angle_alpha   90.00
_cell.angle_beta   90.00
_cell.angle_gamma   90.00
#
_symmetry.space_group_name_H-M   'P 1'
#
loop_
_entity.id
_entity.type
_entity.pdbx_description
1 polymer ?
#
loop_
_entity_poly.entity_id
_entity_poly.type
_entity_poly.pdbx_seq_one_letter_code
_entity_poly.pdbx_strand_id
1 'polypeptide(L)'
;MMSTTLEENTGYFLSPEMFGAVGDGVHDDSDAIQKAIDHARVNKYRKVVGKGNYLINKTLLIGSDGNGFALHLQSLIVGEQFPALPEKWWDATPAIAPHQSAGSQNNIDLRVEYFNGANKATWFRNWGNGITASRLYCGSMKNFIIGYRCYKDTQRVTGMNDLAGCSWYGGYLGALIGTGDKVPGFTTVAECHSFDIQWFASNKYGGVILLSGAQYTNIYKGTYDYNGKFSVWMNLGANNPDTENNGKVIGFGDTISDGVVTGTVLTEPSYHQGNYYILVTDTQNALDGQSTWTAGKPLSNQDGSWKATADKIITCTTTEARYFDVVANIRTGGFGKCIIEPEYIGGLVGHNLFTSQYRAASATSINDTSNYRGLGVASTADRLEMTATSHSNTPFISAYKDETQVRTHLRLFNQSKLLGLNKSVNVPNNSPTWIFSLGANTSATIAMWKVYVTSTTTGISGEANVTVRGNEAFITNVVYASNMQFKVDGLKLLVHQSTGASRNIFMNAIRVA
;
A
#
# COMPACT_ATOMS: atom_id res chain seq x y z
N MET A 1 -10.75 -33.88 55.22
CA MET A 1 -12.04 -33.40 54.68
C MET A 1 -12.10 -31.89 54.84
N MET A 2 -11.86 -31.15 53.78
CA MET A 2 -12.27 -29.74 53.64
C MET A 2 -12.85 -29.59 52.23
N SER A 3 -14.17 -29.36 52.26
CA SER A 3 -15.15 -29.00 51.23
C SER A 3 -14.71 -28.89 49.76
N THR A 4 -15.16 -29.86 48.96
CA THR A 4 -15.45 -29.74 47.54
C THR A 4 -16.81 -29.07 47.32
N THR A 5 -16.84 -27.77 46.99
CA THR A 5 -17.98 -27.13 46.29
C THR A 5 -17.64 -25.70 45.85
N LEU A 6 -17.76 -25.45 44.54
CA LEU A 6 -18.19 -24.19 43.92
C LEU A 6 -17.51 -22.89 44.38
N GLU A 7 -16.34 -22.59 43.81
CA GLU A 7 -15.93 -21.19 43.56
C GLU A 7 -15.98 -20.93 42.05
N GLU A 8 -17.15 -20.45 41.62
CA GLU A 8 -17.38 -19.91 40.30
C GLU A 8 -16.73 -18.51 40.16
N ASN A 9 -15.92 -18.36 39.11
CA ASN A 9 -15.93 -17.21 38.20
C ASN A 9 -15.44 -15.81 38.62
N THR A 10 -14.31 -15.67 39.33
CA THR A 10 -13.45 -14.46 39.20
C THR A 10 -11.96 -14.74 39.50
N GLY A 11 -11.03 -14.55 38.55
CA GLY A 11 -9.67 -14.06 38.89
C GLY A 11 -8.43 -14.98 38.87
N TYR A 12 -8.49 -16.30 38.65
CA TYR A 12 -7.27 -17.13 38.67
C TYR A 12 -6.49 -17.09 37.34
N PHE A 13 -5.33 -16.45 37.36
CA PHE A 13 -4.27 -16.65 36.37
C PHE A 13 -3.18 -17.54 36.97
N LEU A 14 -2.52 -18.32 36.12
CA LEU A 14 -1.30 -19.03 36.48
C LEU A 14 -0.10 -18.12 36.22
N SER A 15 0.98 -18.29 36.97
CA SER A 15 2.24 -17.58 36.69
C SER A 15 3.35 -18.57 36.38
N PRO A 16 4.32 -18.23 35.50
CA PRO A 16 5.48 -19.10 35.24
C PRO A 16 6.24 -19.50 36.51
N GLU A 17 6.26 -18.64 37.53
CA GLU A 17 6.94 -18.87 38.82
C GLU A 17 6.33 -20.05 39.59
N MET A 18 5.02 -20.26 39.46
CA MET A 18 4.35 -21.45 40.04
C MET A 18 4.90 -22.76 39.47
N PHE A 19 5.60 -22.69 38.33
CA PHE A 19 6.19 -23.82 37.61
C PHE A 19 7.73 -23.78 37.62
N GLY A 20 8.32 -22.92 38.45
CA GLY A 20 9.76 -22.85 38.69
C GLY A 20 10.51 -21.80 37.88
N ALA A 21 9.83 -20.85 37.24
CA ALA A 21 10.51 -19.72 36.60
C ALA A 21 11.13 -18.81 37.67
N VAL A 22 12.33 -18.31 37.41
CA VAL A 22 13.06 -17.37 38.28
C VAL A 22 12.73 -15.93 37.90
N GLY A 23 12.66 -15.62 36.59
CA GLY A 23 12.27 -14.30 36.11
C GLY A 23 13.30 -13.20 36.38
N ASP A 24 14.59 -13.54 36.44
CA ASP A 24 15.71 -12.62 36.73
C ASP A 24 16.47 -12.13 35.49
N GLY A 25 16.10 -12.61 34.31
CA GLY A 25 16.72 -12.28 33.02
C GLY A 25 18.01 -13.04 32.72
N VAL A 26 18.37 -14.00 33.57
CA VAL A 26 19.62 -14.78 33.48
C VAL A 26 19.33 -16.27 33.40
N HIS A 27 18.44 -16.79 34.26
CA HIS A 27 18.08 -18.20 34.25
C HIS A 27 17.17 -18.55 33.07
N ASP A 28 17.38 -19.73 32.49
CA ASP A 28 16.52 -20.22 31.41
C ASP A 28 15.15 -20.65 31.97
N ASP A 29 14.16 -19.81 31.74
CA ASP A 29 12.79 -19.98 32.21
C ASP A 29 11.89 -20.68 31.18
N SER A 30 12.46 -21.12 30.06
CA SER A 30 11.67 -21.67 28.94
C SER A 30 10.77 -22.84 29.36
N ASP A 31 11.30 -23.80 30.13
CA ASP A 31 10.53 -24.97 30.57
C ASP A 31 9.43 -24.61 31.56
N ALA A 32 9.71 -23.68 32.48
CA ALA A 32 8.72 -23.26 33.47
C ALA A 32 7.56 -22.52 32.80
N ILE A 33 7.84 -21.62 31.85
CA ILE A 33 6.81 -20.92 31.09
C ILE A 33 6.00 -21.91 30.25
N GLN A 34 6.66 -22.83 29.54
CA GLN A 34 5.95 -23.83 28.73
C GLN A 34 5.05 -24.73 29.60
N LYS A 35 5.52 -25.17 30.76
CA LYS A 35 4.71 -25.93 31.73
C LYS A 35 3.49 -25.14 32.21
N ALA A 36 3.64 -23.84 32.48
CA ALA A 36 2.51 -23.00 32.86
C ALA A 36 1.45 -22.92 31.75
N ILE A 37 1.88 -22.74 30.50
CA ILE A 37 1.00 -22.71 29.33
C ILE A 37 0.28 -24.05 29.15
N ASP A 38 1.01 -25.16 29.21
CA ASP A 38 0.44 -26.49 29.02
C ASP A 38 -0.51 -26.87 30.15
N HIS A 39 -0.15 -26.57 31.40
CA HIS A 39 -1.01 -26.80 32.55
C HIS A 39 -2.30 -25.97 32.44
N ALA A 40 -2.19 -24.71 32.01
CA ALA A 40 -3.35 -23.85 31.80
C ALA A 40 -4.31 -24.47 30.76
N ARG A 41 -3.77 -24.88 29.62
CA ARG A 41 -4.53 -25.48 28.52
C ARG A 41 -5.23 -26.79 28.91
N VAL A 42 -4.52 -27.68 29.61
CA VAL A 42 -5.08 -28.97 30.04
C VAL A 42 -6.18 -28.78 31.08
N ASN A 43 -5.98 -27.86 32.04
CA ASN A 43 -6.90 -27.64 33.16
C ASN A 43 -7.90 -26.50 32.91
N LYS A 44 -8.00 -26.01 31.66
CA LYS A 44 -8.95 -24.97 31.23
C LYS A 44 -8.80 -23.61 31.91
N TYR A 45 -7.61 -23.31 32.45
CA TYR A 45 -7.27 -21.94 32.81
C TYR A 45 -7.03 -21.12 31.54
N ARG A 46 -7.59 -19.91 31.52
CA ARG A 46 -7.61 -19.07 30.32
C ARG A 46 -6.46 -18.10 30.22
N LYS A 47 -5.62 -18.01 31.26
CA LYS A 47 -4.65 -16.94 31.38
C LYS A 47 -3.39 -17.38 32.13
N VAL A 48 -2.24 -17.10 31.53
CA VAL A 48 -0.93 -17.11 32.19
C VAL A 48 -0.42 -15.68 32.24
N VAL A 49 0.02 -15.22 33.42
CA VAL A 49 0.62 -13.90 33.63
C VAL A 49 1.95 -14.04 34.34
N GLY A 50 3.01 -13.57 33.70
CA GLY A 50 4.35 -13.47 34.27
C GLY A 50 4.82 -12.02 34.35
N LYS A 51 5.43 -11.64 35.47
CA LYS A 51 5.99 -10.28 35.70
C LYS A 51 7.52 -10.26 35.81
N GLY A 52 8.17 -11.41 35.63
CA GLY A 52 9.62 -11.51 35.60
C GLY A 52 10.22 -11.01 34.28
N ASN A 53 11.55 -10.89 34.31
CA ASN A 53 12.36 -10.85 33.09
C ASN A 53 12.74 -12.28 32.76
N TYR A 54 12.14 -12.88 31.74
CA TYR A 54 12.37 -14.29 31.46
C TYR A 54 13.37 -14.47 30.33
N LEU A 55 14.48 -15.13 30.62
CA LEU A 55 15.40 -15.57 29.57
C LEU A 55 14.89 -16.90 29.00
N ILE A 56 14.89 -17.02 27.67
CA ILE A 56 14.47 -18.23 26.96
C ILE A 56 15.54 -18.72 25.99
N ASN A 57 15.71 -20.04 25.91
CA ASN A 57 16.59 -20.71 24.93
C ASN A 57 15.84 -21.59 23.92
N LYS A 58 14.50 -21.64 24.01
CA LYS A 58 13.65 -22.38 23.07
C LYS A 58 12.32 -21.67 22.82
N THR A 59 11.69 -22.02 21.71
CA THR A 59 10.37 -21.52 21.32
C THR A 59 9.32 -21.90 22.37
N LEU A 60 8.50 -20.92 22.76
CA LEU A 60 7.28 -21.12 23.54
C LEU A 60 6.11 -21.40 22.61
N LEU A 61 5.38 -22.49 22.87
CA LEU A 61 4.23 -22.91 22.08
C LEU A 61 2.94 -22.49 22.77
N ILE A 62 2.19 -21.59 22.15
CA ILE A 62 0.91 -21.07 22.65
C ILE A 62 -0.26 -21.67 21.87
N GLY A 63 -1.35 -22.02 22.52
CA GLY A 63 -2.52 -22.50 21.79
C GLY A 63 -3.84 -22.28 22.51
N SER A 64 -4.87 -21.95 21.74
CA SER A 64 -6.25 -21.96 22.18
C SER A 64 -6.81 -23.38 22.05
N ASP A 65 -7.44 -23.92 23.09
CA ASP A 65 -8.21 -25.17 23.02
C ASP A 65 -9.63 -24.96 22.41
N GLY A 66 -9.75 -24.03 21.45
CA GLY A 66 -11.00 -23.60 20.81
C GLY A 66 -11.79 -22.51 21.56
N ASN A 67 -11.41 -22.18 22.80
CA ASN A 67 -12.12 -21.25 23.67
C ASN A 67 -11.27 -20.01 24.06
N GLY A 68 -10.20 -19.75 23.30
CA GLY A 68 -9.24 -18.67 23.55
C GLY A 68 -8.27 -18.92 24.71
N PHE A 69 -7.15 -18.19 24.69
CA PHE A 69 -6.08 -18.28 25.69
C PHE A 69 -5.26 -16.99 25.73
N ALA A 70 -4.92 -16.52 26.93
CA ALA A 70 -4.14 -15.31 27.15
C ALA A 70 -2.76 -15.63 27.77
N LEU A 71 -1.69 -15.12 27.17
CA LEU A 71 -0.32 -15.16 27.70
C LEU A 71 0.22 -13.75 27.83
N HIS A 72 0.40 -13.29 29.06
CA HIS A 72 0.91 -11.94 29.34
C HIS A 72 2.25 -12.06 30.07
N LEU A 73 3.33 -11.56 29.47
CA LEU A 73 4.67 -11.59 30.05
C LEU A 73 5.24 -10.17 30.09
N GLN A 74 5.91 -9.81 31.19
CA GLN A 74 6.60 -8.54 31.28
C GLN A 74 7.78 -8.48 30.31
N SER A 75 8.70 -9.45 30.35
CA SER A 75 9.81 -9.45 29.40
C SER A 75 10.22 -10.84 28.95
N LEU A 76 10.59 -10.94 27.67
CA LEU A 76 11.24 -12.09 27.06
C LEU A 76 12.59 -11.69 26.48
N ILE A 77 13.65 -12.36 26.93
CA ILE A 77 15.03 -12.15 26.51
C ILE A 77 15.54 -13.43 25.89
N VAL A 78 16.05 -13.36 24.67
CA VAL A 78 16.63 -14.51 24.00
C VAL A 78 18.03 -14.78 24.55
N GLY A 79 18.26 -15.98 25.07
CA GLY A 79 19.51 -16.40 25.68
C GLY A 79 20.58 -16.84 24.68
N GLU A 80 21.78 -17.12 25.21
CA GLU A 80 22.93 -17.51 24.40
C GLU A 80 22.76 -18.89 23.74
N GLN A 81 22.03 -19.80 24.38
CA GLN A 81 21.80 -21.17 23.87
C GLN A 81 20.63 -21.23 22.87
N PHE A 82 19.89 -20.13 22.69
CA PHE A 82 18.86 -20.05 21.66
C PHE A 82 19.50 -20.25 20.27
N PRO A 83 18.81 -20.96 19.33
CA PRO A 83 19.35 -21.23 18.00
C PRO A 83 19.93 -20.00 17.32
N ALA A 84 21.09 -20.17 16.69
CA ALA A 84 21.75 -19.12 15.93
C ALA A 84 20.91 -18.71 14.70
N LEU A 85 21.17 -17.50 14.19
CA LEU A 85 20.55 -17.00 12.97
C LEU A 85 20.91 -17.92 11.78
N PRO A 86 19.92 -18.56 11.11
CA PRO A 86 20.18 -19.33 9.90
C PRO A 86 20.59 -18.43 8.73
N GLU A 87 21.22 -19.03 7.71
CA GLU A 87 21.61 -18.34 6.47
C GLU A 87 20.44 -17.58 5.84
N LYS A 88 19.31 -18.27 5.68
CA LYS A 88 18.02 -17.65 5.35
C LYS A 88 17.46 -17.01 6.61
N TRP A 89 17.87 -15.77 6.87
CA TRP A 89 17.50 -15.05 8.09
C TRP A 89 15.99 -15.02 8.35
N TRP A 90 15.16 -15.01 7.31
CA TRP A 90 13.70 -15.06 7.47
C TRP A 90 13.18 -16.40 8.02
N ASP A 91 14.00 -17.44 8.12
CA ASP A 91 13.68 -18.72 8.75
C ASP A 91 14.15 -18.80 10.21
N ALA A 92 14.64 -17.69 10.79
CA ALA A 92 15.02 -17.58 12.19
C ALA A 92 13.96 -18.17 13.14
N THR A 93 14.45 -18.92 14.14
CA THR A 93 13.62 -19.59 15.13
C THR A 93 12.74 -18.58 15.88
N PRO A 94 11.43 -18.83 16.03
CA PRO A 94 10.56 -17.93 16.76
C PRO A 94 10.73 -18.06 18.28
N ALA A 95 10.63 -16.94 18.99
CA ALA A 95 10.49 -16.94 20.45
C ALA A 95 9.13 -17.52 20.85
N ILE A 96 8.07 -17.16 20.12
CA ILE A 96 6.70 -17.65 20.34
C ILE A 96 6.09 -18.12 19.02
N ALA A 97 5.42 -19.26 19.06
CA ALA A 97 4.66 -19.76 17.92
C ALA A 97 3.40 -20.52 18.35
N PRO A 98 2.39 -20.64 17.46
CA PRO A 98 1.20 -21.44 17.73
C PRO A 98 1.55 -22.92 18.04
N HIS A 99 0.84 -23.56 18.95
CA HIS A 99 0.98 -25.00 19.15
C HIS A 99 0.39 -25.72 17.94
N GLN A 100 1.04 -26.77 17.45
CA GLN A 100 0.47 -27.59 16.37
C GLN A 100 -0.86 -28.20 16.83
N SER A 101 -1.93 -27.98 16.08
CA SER A 101 -3.27 -28.48 16.42
C SER A 101 -3.99 -28.93 15.14
N ALA A 102 -5.06 -29.72 15.27
CA ALA A 102 -5.77 -30.28 14.12
C ALA A 102 -6.52 -29.24 13.27
N GLY A 103 -6.78 -28.04 13.82
CA GLY A 103 -7.44 -26.92 13.14
C GLY A 103 -6.72 -25.59 13.40
N SER A 104 -7.21 -24.50 12.80
CA SER A 104 -6.69 -23.16 13.08
C SER A 104 -7.02 -22.74 14.51
N GLN A 105 -6.06 -22.13 15.20
CA GLN A 105 -6.28 -21.61 16.55
C GLN A 105 -6.98 -20.26 16.49
N ASN A 106 -7.80 -19.94 17.49
CA ASN A 106 -8.60 -18.73 17.51
C ASN A 106 -8.54 -18.04 18.87
N ASN A 107 -8.66 -16.70 18.87
CA ASN A 107 -8.79 -15.91 20.09
C ASN A 107 -7.59 -16.06 21.05
N ILE A 108 -6.37 -15.99 20.50
CA ILE A 108 -5.15 -15.87 21.30
C ILE A 108 -4.95 -14.40 21.68
N ASP A 109 -4.71 -14.13 22.96
CA ASP A 109 -4.33 -12.81 23.48
C ASP A 109 -2.88 -12.89 24.02
N LEU A 110 -1.92 -12.51 23.18
CA LEU A 110 -0.51 -12.49 23.53
C LEU A 110 -0.09 -11.07 23.85
N ARG A 111 0.54 -10.88 25.01
CA ARG A 111 1.08 -9.59 25.45
C ARG A 111 2.49 -9.76 26.00
N VAL A 112 3.47 -9.07 25.42
CA VAL A 112 4.85 -9.03 25.91
C VAL A 112 5.30 -7.56 26.03
N GLU A 113 5.57 -7.04 27.23
CA GLU A 113 5.94 -5.61 27.34
C GLU A 113 7.31 -5.30 26.71
N TYR A 114 8.29 -6.19 26.88
CA TYR A 114 9.62 -6.03 26.29
C TYR A 114 10.17 -7.35 25.71
N PHE A 115 10.59 -7.30 24.45
CA PHE A 115 11.26 -8.40 23.77
C PHE A 115 12.66 -7.99 23.28
N ASN A 116 13.66 -8.78 23.65
CA ASN A 116 15.00 -8.69 23.07
C ASN A 116 15.34 -9.98 22.31
N GLY A 117 15.36 -9.90 20.98
CA GLY A 117 15.60 -11.06 20.12
C GLY A 117 17.06 -11.49 20.01
N ALA A 118 17.99 -10.76 20.63
CA ALA A 118 19.45 -11.02 20.63
C ALA A 118 20.06 -11.21 19.23
N ASN A 119 19.47 -10.62 18.19
CA ASN A 119 19.76 -10.81 16.77
C ASN A 119 19.72 -12.29 16.32
N LYS A 120 18.85 -13.09 16.96
CA LYS A 120 18.69 -14.52 16.69
C LYS A 120 17.26 -14.91 16.40
N ALA A 121 16.29 -14.32 17.10
CA ALA A 121 14.92 -14.79 17.09
C ALA A 121 13.97 -13.88 16.30
N THR A 122 12.97 -14.52 15.68
CA THR A 122 11.71 -13.88 15.31
C THR A 122 10.83 -13.79 16.55
N TRP A 123 10.13 -12.69 16.83
CA TRP A 123 9.26 -12.62 18.02
C TRP A 123 8.10 -13.60 17.90
N PHE A 124 7.29 -13.47 16.84
CA PHE A 124 6.17 -14.35 16.58
C PHE A 124 6.16 -14.86 15.15
N ARG A 125 6.08 -16.19 14.97
CA ARG A 125 5.98 -16.86 13.67
C ARG A 125 4.73 -17.74 13.64
N ASN A 126 3.85 -17.46 12.69
CA ASN A 126 2.76 -18.37 12.38
C ASN A 126 3.26 -19.57 11.58
N TRP A 127 2.72 -20.74 11.92
CA TRP A 127 2.97 -21.99 11.22
C TRP A 127 1.81 -22.97 11.41
N GLY A 128 1.89 -24.13 10.76
CA GLY A 128 0.87 -25.17 10.85
C GLY A 128 -0.49 -24.64 10.40
N ASN A 129 -1.55 -24.92 11.15
CA ASN A 129 -2.89 -24.44 10.79
C ASN A 129 -3.14 -22.94 11.03
N GLY A 130 -2.13 -22.19 11.50
CA GLY A 130 -2.23 -20.75 11.71
C GLY A 130 -3.15 -20.34 12.86
N ILE A 131 -3.29 -19.03 13.03
CA ILE A 131 -4.17 -18.41 14.03
C ILE A 131 -5.15 -17.44 13.37
N THR A 132 -6.30 -17.25 13.99
CA THR A 132 -7.30 -16.28 13.57
C THR A 132 -7.88 -15.49 14.73
N ALA A 133 -8.43 -14.30 14.46
CA ALA A 133 -9.14 -13.48 15.44
C ALA A 133 -8.36 -13.29 16.75
N SER A 134 -7.05 -13.04 16.65
CA SER A 134 -6.12 -12.98 17.79
C SER A 134 -5.56 -11.58 17.98
N ARG A 135 -5.17 -11.24 19.21
CA ARG A 135 -4.48 -9.99 19.56
C ARG A 135 -3.04 -10.31 19.96
N LEU A 136 -2.08 -9.71 19.26
CA LEU A 136 -0.65 -9.88 19.49
C LEU A 136 -0.05 -8.52 19.80
N TYR A 137 0.27 -8.29 21.07
CA TYR A 137 0.89 -7.07 21.56
C TYR A 137 2.35 -7.30 21.95
N CYS A 138 3.23 -6.45 21.44
CA CYS A 138 4.55 -6.28 22.04
C CYS A 138 4.88 -4.81 22.26
N GLY A 139 5.11 -4.42 23.51
CA GLY A 139 5.35 -3.03 23.89
C GLY A 139 6.60 -2.47 23.22
N SER A 140 7.76 -3.02 23.55
CA SER A 140 9.02 -2.67 22.91
C SER A 140 9.76 -3.91 22.42
N MET A 141 10.22 -3.88 21.16
CA MET A 141 11.11 -4.90 20.59
C MET A 141 12.46 -4.30 20.23
N LYS A 142 13.53 -5.06 20.52
CA LYS A 142 14.91 -4.77 20.10
C LYS A 142 15.62 -6.00 19.59
N ASN A 143 16.60 -5.79 18.70
CA ASN A 143 17.50 -6.83 18.19
C ASN A 143 16.76 -8.08 17.71
N PHE A 144 15.62 -7.92 17.05
CA PHE A 144 14.84 -9.05 16.56
C PHE A 144 15.16 -9.31 15.08
N ILE A 145 14.91 -10.52 14.62
CA ILE A 145 15.02 -10.81 13.18
C ILE A 145 13.75 -10.35 12.50
N ILE A 146 12.61 -11.00 12.79
CA ILE A 146 11.29 -10.54 12.36
C ILE A 146 10.41 -10.31 13.58
N GLY A 147 9.67 -9.20 13.63
CA GLY A 147 8.66 -8.99 14.68
C GLY A 147 7.52 -9.98 14.50
N TYR A 148 6.81 -9.89 13.39
CA TYR A 148 5.74 -10.82 13.05
C TYR A 148 5.93 -11.48 11.68
N ARG A 149 5.85 -12.81 11.62
CA ARG A 149 5.96 -13.56 10.36
C ARG A 149 4.76 -14.45 10.12
N CYS A 150 4.10 -14.23 8.99
CA CYS A 150 3.05 -15.09 8.44
C CYS A 150 3.34 -15.33 6.96
N TYR A 151 4.26 -16.26 6.67
CA TYR A 151 4.74 -16.55 5.31
C TYR A 151 5.26 -17.99 5.23
N LYS A 152 4.90 -18.70 4.14
CA LYS A 152 5.23 -20.10 3.81
C LYS A 152 4.79 -21.17 4.81
N ASP A 153 4.84 -21.01 6.13
CA ASP A 153 4.63 -22.18 7.01
C ASP A 153 3.19 -22.47 7.41
N THR A 154 2.21 -21.70 6.91
CA THR A 154 0.80 -21.87 7.25
C THR A 154 0.09 -22.74 6.21
N GLN A 155 -0.65 -23.74 6.68
CA GLN A 155 -1.40 -24.72 5.88
C GLN A 155 -2.87 -24.34 5.69
N ARG A 156 -3.31 -23.27 6.36
CA ARG A 156 -4.67 -22.71 6.29
C ARG A 156 -4.61 -21.20 6.27
N VAL A 157 -5.76 -20.59 5.98
CA VAL A 157 -5.96 -19.15 6.12
C VAL A 157 -5.61 -18.74 7.55
N THR A 158 -4.72 -17.76 7.65
CA THR A 158 -4.35 -17.09 8.90
C THR A 158 -4.83 -15.66 8.78
N GLY A 159 -5.61 -15.15 9.72
CA GLY A 159 -6.12 -13.80 9.52
C GLY A 159 -6.94 -13.19 10.62
N MET A 160 -7.34 -11.93 10.44
CA MET A 160 -8.03 -11.15 11.47
C MET A 160 -7.20 -11.03 12.76
N ASN A 161 -5.88 -10.98 12.61
CA ASN A 161 -4.96 -10.86 13.73
C ASN A 161 -4.56 -9.40 13.89
N ASP A 162 -4.73 -8.88 15.10
CA ASP A 162 -4.43 -7.51 15.46
C ASP A 162 -3.07 -7.42 16.12
N LEU A 163 -2.16 -6.67 15.51
CA LEU A 163 -0.78 -6.49 15.94
C LEU A 163 -0.59 -5.09 16.48
N ALA A 164 -0.20 -5.00 17.75
CA ALA A 164 -0.06 -3.72 18.43
C ALA A 164 1.26 -3.59 19.18
N GLY A 165 1.72 -2.36 19.37
CA GLY A 165 2.95 -2.09 20.11
C GLY A 165 3.28 -0.61 20.28
N CYS A 166 4.32 -0.33 21.05
CA CYS A 166 4.79 1.03 21.29
C CYS A 166 6.06 1.32 20.47
N SER A 167 7.11 0.50 20.58
CA SER A 167 8.41 0.79 19.94
C SER A 167 9.06 -0.47 19.39
N TRP A 168 8.92 -0.73 18.09
CA TRP A 168 9.56 -1.83 17.38
C TRP A 168 10.76 -1.30 16.61
N TYR A 169 11.95 -1.53 17.16
CA TYR A 169 13.17 -0.85 16.71
C TYR A 169 14.35 -1.79 16.49
N GLY A 170 15.08 -1.55 15.39
CA GLY A 170 16.42 -2.14 15.19
C GLY A 170 16.40 -3.64 14.91
N GLY A 171 15.36 -4.14 14.24
CA GLY A 171 15.32 -5.52 13.76
C GLY A 171 15.83 -5.68 12.32
N TYR A 172 15.71 -6.89 11.75
CA TYR A 172 15.95 -7.09 10.32
C TYR A 172 14.74 -6.62 9.52
N LEU A 173 13.54 -7.05 9.92
CA LEU A 173 12.28 -6.69 9.30
C LEU A 173 11.19 -6.64 10.37
N GLY A 174 10.33 -5.63 10.31
CA GLY A 174 9.23 -5.52 11.26
C GLY A 174 8.18 -6.62 11.14
N ALA A 175 7.56 -6.73 9.97
CA ALA A 175 6.60 -7.79 9.68
C ALA A 175 6.76 -8.32 8.24
N LEU A 176 6.54 -9.63 8.09
CA LEU A 176 6.50 -10.33 6.81
C LEU A 176 5.18 -11.07 6.68
N ILE A 177 4.35 -10.67 5.73
CA ILE A 177 3.05 -11.28 5.47
C ILE A 177 2.97 -11.73 4.02
N GLY A 178 2.48 -12.93 3.78
CA GLY A 178 2.24 -13.46 2.44
C GLY A 178 1.53 -14.80 2.48
N THR A 179 1.50 -15.47 1.33
CA THR A 179 0.93 -16.82 1.23
C THR A 179 1.76 -17.81 2.07
N GLY A 180 1.05 -18.72 2.73
CA GLY A 180 1.57 -19.93 3.35
C GLY A 180 1.92 -21.01 2.34
N ASP A 181 2.02 -22.24 2.81
CA ASP A 181 2.41 -23.39 1.99
C ASP A 181 1.28 -23.72 1.04
N LYS A 182 1.59 -24.08 -0.20
CA LYS A 182 0.56 -24.51 -1.14
C LYS A 182 0.13 -25.94 -0.78
N VAL A 183 -0.96 -26.06 -0.03
CA VAL A 183 -1.56 -27.36 0.31
C VAL A 183 -2.71 -27.67 -0.65
N PRO A 184 -2.71 -28.83 -1.34
CA PRO A 184 -3.81 -29.21 -2.21
C PRO A 184 -5.17 -29.14 -1.49
N GLY A 185 -6.14 -28.46 -2.10
CA GLY A 185 -7.49 -28.31 -1.55
C GLY A 185 -7.67 -27.20 -0.52
N PHE A 186 -6.61 -26.48 -0.12
CA PHE A 186 -6.71 -25.36 0.83
C PHE A 186 -6.17 -24.05 0.24
N THR A 187 -6.79 -22.95 0.63
CA THR A 187 -6.22 -21.61 0.49
C THR A 187 -5.35 -21.31 1.70
N THR A 188 -4.15 -20.80 1.47
CA THR A 188 -3.17 -20.50 2.52
C THR A 188 -2.80 -19.03 2.54
N VAL A 189 -3.79 -18.17 2.33
CA VAL A 189 -3.64 -16.72 2.34
C VAL A 189 -3.55 -16.17 3.77
N ALA A 190 -2.87 -15.03 3.90
CA ALA A 190 -2.77 -14.29 5.14
C ALA A 190 -3.67 -13.05 5.04
N GLU A 191 -4.81 -13.07 5.72
CA GLU A 191 -5.90 -12.13 5.48
C GLU A 191 -6.17 -11.19 6.66
N CYS A 192 -6.60 -9.96 6.41
CA CYS A 192 -7.17 -9.07 7.44
C CYS A 192 -6.25 -8.84 8.65
N HIS A 193 -4.93 -8.85 8.48
CA HIS A 193 -4.02 -8.47 9.56
C HIS A 193 -4.11 -6.97 9.81
N SER A 194 -4.15 -6.52 11.06
CA SER A 194 -4.09 -5.09 11.41
C SER A 194 -2.82 -4.75 12.16
N PHE A 195 -2.27 -3.57 11.91
CA PHE A 195 -1.11 -3.02 12.61
C PHE A 195 -1.43 -1.67 13.24
N ASP A 196 -1.16 -1.55 14.55
CA ASP A 196 -1.24 -0.35 15.37
C ASP A 196 0.03 -0.24 16.25
N ILE A 197 1.12 0.24 15.66
CA ILE A 197 2.45 0.31 16.30
C ILE A 197 2.91 1.77 16.31
N GLN A 198 3.07 2.35 17.49
CA GLN A 198 3.32 3.81 17.62
C GLN A 198 4.64 4.25 16.96
N TRP A 199 5.75 3.56 17.24
CA TRP A 199 7.07 3.84 16.68
C TRP A 199 7.67 2.58 16.07
N PHE A 200 7.82 2.58 14.74
CA PHE A 200 8.25 1.43 13.97
C PHE A 200 9.44 1.78 13.08
N ALA A 201 10.66 1.56 13.58
CA ALA A 201 11.81 2.23 12.98
C ALA A 201 13.13 1.46 12.92
N SER A 202 13.99 1.90 12.01
CA SER A 202 15.37 1.43 11.85
C SER A 202 15.52 -0.08 11.66
N ASN A 203 14.52 -0.73 11.08
CA ASN A 203 14.66 -2.12 10.64
C ASN A 203 15.50 -2.16 9.35
N LYS A 204 16.40 -3.14 9.25
CA LYS A 204 17.39 -3.19 8.16
C LYS A 204 16.77 -3.21 6.77
N TYR A 205 15.81 -4.10 6.55
CA TYR A 205 15.27 -4.43 5.22
C TYR A 205 13.87 -3.89 4.94
N GLY A 206 13.21 -3.33 5.95
CA GLY A 206 11.91 -2.68 5.83
C GLY A 206 11.10 -2.74 7.13
N GLY A 207 10.03 -1.95 7.21
CA GLY A 207 9.07 -2.02 8.32
C GLY A 207 8.11 -3.18 8.10
N VAL A 208 7.19 -3.06 7.13
CA VAL A 208 6.22 -4.12 6.80
C VAL A 208 6.37 -4.53 5.35
N ILE A 209 6.65 -5.80 5.08
CA ILE A 209 6.63 -6.40 3.74
C ILE A 209 5.37 -7.25 3.57
N LEU A 210 4.53 -6.86 2.62
CA LEU A 210 3.34 -7.57 2.18
C LEU A 210 3.64 -8.22 0.81
N LEU A 211 3.53 -9.53 0.73
CA LEU A 211 3.73 -10.31 -0.48
C LEU A 211 2.39 -10.80 -1.04
N SER A 212 2.42 -11.45 -2.21
CA SER A 212 1.30 -12.23 -2.75
C SER A 212 0.65 -13.08 -1.64
N GLY A 213 -0.65 -12.87 -1.41
CA GLY A 213 -1.44 -13.54 -0.35
C GLY A 213 -1.67 -12.73 0.93
N ALA A 214 -1.06 -11.55 1.11
CA ALA A 214 -1.27 -10.65 2.24
C ALA A 214 -2.55 -9.79 2.13
N GLN A 215 -3.70 -10.43 1.89
CA GLN A 215 -4.94 -9.77 1.50
C GLN A 215 -5.57 -8.99 2.66
N TYR A 216 -6.18 -7.85 2.39
CA TYR A 216 -6.91 -7.03 3.37
C TYR A 216 -6.07 -6.61 4.58
N THR A 217 -4.74 -6.59 4.46
CA THR A 217 -3.87 -6.08 5.52
C THR A 217 -4.12 -4.58 5.72
N ASN A 218 -4.24 -4.18 6.98
CA ASN A 218 -4.50 -2.81 7.39
C ASN A 218 -3.38 -2.29 8.28
N ILE A 219 -2.87 -1.11 8.00
CA ILE A 219 -1.95 -0.35 8.87
C ILE A 219 -2.71 0.93 9.22
N TYR A 220 -3.12 1.13 10.47
CA TYR A 220 -4.08 2.21 10.81
C TYR A 220 -3.47 3.41 11.53
N LYS A 221 -2.31 3.24 12.17
CA LYS A 221 -1.67 4.26 13.01
C LYS A 221 -0.17 4.02 13.06
N GLY A 222 0.53 5.00 13.62
CA GLY A 222 1.94 4.87 13.93
C GLY A 222 2.84 5.68 13.04
N THR A 223 4.06 5.83 13.50
CA THR A 223 5.15 6.47 12.79
C THR A 223 6.13 5.40 12.34
N TYR A 224 6.21 5.21 11.03
CA TYR A 224 7.14 4.29 10.41
C TYR A 224 8.26 5.08 9.77
N ASP A 225 9.50 4.87 10.22
CA ASP A 225 10.61 5.70 9.76
C ASP A 225 11.95 4.97 9.77
N TYR A 226 12.89 5.45 8.96
CA TYR A 226 14.27 4.96 8.92
C TYR A 226 14.43 3.47 8.57
N ASN A 227 13.41 2.81 8.04
CA ASN A 227 13.49 1.41 7.68
C ASN A 227 14.07 1.21 6.28
N GLY A 228 14.62 0.01 6.01
CA GLY A 228 15.07 -0.37 4.67
C GLY A 228 16.43 0.19 4.26
N LYS A 229 17.19 0.73 5.22
CA LYS A 229 18.54 1.28 4.98
C LYS A 229 19.54 0.26 4.43
N PHE A 230 19.28 -1.03 4.56
CA PHE A 230 20.08 -2.14 4.00
C PHE A 230 19.36 -2.79 2.82
N SER A 231 18.52 -2.04 2.13
CA SER A 231 17.84 -2.47 0.92
C SER A 231 18.07 -1.44 -0.17
N VAL A 232 18.01 -1.91 -1.41
CA VAL A 232 18.08 -1.08 -2.60
C VAL A 232 16.96 -1.47 -3.55
N TRP A 233 16.44 -0.46 -4.22
CA TRP A 233 15.37 -0.60 -5.17
C TRP A 233 15.92 -0.46 -6.58
N MET A 234 16.02 -1.58 -7.29
CA MET A 234 16.70 -1.68 -8.57
C MET A 234 15.71 -1.45 -9.71
N ASN A 235 16.02 -0.52 -10.60
CA ASN A 235 15.31 -0.35 -11.87
C ASN A 235 15.87 -1.36 -12.89
N LEU A 236 15.02 -2.24 -13.40
CA LEU A 236 15.34 -3.31 -14.35
C LEU A 236 15.04 -2.93 -15.82
N GLY A 237 14.69 -1.68 -16.09
CA GLY A 237 14.33 -1.19 -17.42
C GLY A 237 12.87 -1.47 -17.81
N ALA A 238 12.54 -1.21 -19.08
CA ALA A 238 11.17 -1.21 -19.57
C ALA A 238 10.60 -2.59 -19.93
N ASN A 239 11.48 -3.56 -20.19
CA ASN A 239 11.08 -4.87 -20.64
C ASN A 239 10.59 -5.72 -19.47
N ASN A 240 9.59 -6.56 -19.72
CA ASN A 240 9.07 -7.45 -18.69
C ASN A 240 10.11 -8.55 -18.37
N PRO A 241 10.70 -8.56 -17.15
CA PRO A 241 11.71 -9.53 -16.80
C PRO A 241 11.16 -10.95 -16.84
N ASP A 242 9.87 -11.17 -16.62
CA ASP A 242 9.31 -12.52 -16.69
C ASP A 242 9.33 -13.05 -18.12
N THR A 243 8.97 -12.23 -19.10
CA THR A 243 8.94 -12.62 -20.51
C THR A 243 10.35 -12.82 -21.05
N GLU A 244 11.29 -11.95 -20.69
CA GLU A 244 12.70 -12.11 -21.07
C GLU A 244 13.34 -13.37 -20.49
N ASN A 245 12.81 -13.87 -19.37
CA ASN A 245 13.29 -15.06 -18.68
C ASN A 245 12.38 -16.27 -18.86
N ASN A 246 11.73 -16.42 -20.02
CA ASN A 246 10.91 -17.59 -20.38
C ASN A 246 9.81 -17.92 -19.33
N GLY A 247 9.22 -16.90 -18.72
CA GLY A 247 8.20 -17.01 -17.69
C GLY A 247 8.74 -17.24 -16.27
N LYS A 248 10.07 -17.25 -16.08
CA LYS A 248 10.67 -17.35 -14.75
C LYS A 248 10.48 -16.05 -13.99
N VAL A 249 9.75 -16.14 -12.88
CA VAL A 249 9.54 -15.06 -11.92
C VAL A 249 10.57 -15.18 -10.82
N ILE A 250 11.20 -14.05 -10.47
CA ILE A 250 11.98 -13.92 -9.24
C ILE A 250 11.12 -13.33 -8.11
N GLY A 251 11.36 -13.71 -6.86
CA GLY A 251 10.55 -13.26 -5.73
C GLY A 251 11.26 -13.32 -4.38
N PHE A 252 10.50 -13.09 -3.31
CA PHE A 252 11.05 -13.03 -1.96
C PHE A 252 11.83 -14.30 -1.61
N GLY A 253 13.08 -14.12 -1.20
CA GLY A 253 13.97 -15.19 -0.75
C GLY A 253 14.85 -15.79 -1.85
N ASP A 254 14.65 -15.40 -3.11
CA ASP A 254 15.58 -15.75 -4.18
C ASP A 254 16.88 -14.96 -4.01
N THR A 255 18.00 -15.58 -4.37
CA THR A 255 19.33 -14.95 -4.34
C THR A 255 19.71 -14.47 -5.74
N ILE A 256 20.16 -13.23 -5.85
CA ILE A 256 20.76 -12.67 -7.07
C ILE A 256 22.18 -12.18 -6.82
N SER A 257 22.95 -12.11 -7.90
CA SER A 257 24.34 -11.65 -7.90
C SER A 257 24.64 -10.79 -9.13
N ASP A 258 25.54 -9.81 -8.99
CA ASP A 258 26.17 -9.09 -10.11
C ASP A 258 27.57 -9.63 -10.47
N GLY A 259 27.93 -10.79 -9.91
CA GLY A 259 29.27 -11.40 -9.97
C GLY A 259 30.24 -10.95 -8.86
N VAL A 260 29.92 -9.89 -8.11
CA VAL A 260 30.72 -9.35 -7.01
C VAL A 260 29.91 -9.30 -5.72
N VAL A 261 28.71 -8.73 -5.78
CA VAL A 261 27.77 -8.58 -4.69
C VAL A 261 26.68 -9.63 -4.85
N THR A 262 26.20 -10.15 -3.72
CA THR A 262 25.07 -11.07 -3.67
C THR A 262 24.05 -10.53 -2.67
N GLY A 263 22.77 -10.69 -2.98
CA GLY A 263 21.70 -10.27 -2.08
C GLY A 263 20.42 -11.08 -2.28
N THR A 264 19.55 -10.98 -1.28
CA THR A 264 18.22 -11.59 -1.29
C THR A 264 17.22 -10.63 -1.91
N VAL A 265 16.44 -11.12 -2.86
CA VAL A 265 15.27 -10.43 -3.39
C VAL A 265 14.19 -10.37 -2.31
N LEU A 266 13.62 -9.18 -2.10
CA LEU A 266 12.58 -8.90 -1.11
C LEU A 266 11.18 -8.75 -1.73
N THR A 267 11.09 -8.62 -3.06
CA THR A 267 9.84 -8.42 -3.77
C THR A 267 9.85 -9.09 -5.14
N GLU A 268 8.69 -9.52 -5.62
CA GLU A 268 8.53 -9.84 -7.05
C GLU A 268 8.64 -8.57 -7.92
N PRO A 269 8.99 -8.68 -9.22
CA PRO A 269 9.05 -7.54 -10.13
C PRO A 269 7.81 -6.66 -10.14
N SER A 270 8.05 -5.36 -10.02
CA SER A 270 7.05 -4.31 -9.93
C SER A 270 7.25 -3.27 -11.04
N TYR A 271 6.37 -3.27 -12.03
CA TYR A 271 6.21 -2.18 -13.00
C TYR A 271 5.74 -0.85 -12.38
N HIS A 272 6.34 0.25 -12.80
CA HIS A 272 6.00 1.63 -12.45
C HIS A 272 6.56 2.60 -13.50
N GLN A 273 5.71 3.48 -14.02
CA GLN A 273 6.11 4.56 -14.94
C GLN A 273 7.04 4.08 -16.08
N GLY A 274 6.65 3.01 -16.75
CA GLY A 274 7.42 2.50 -17.89
C GLY A 274 8.49 1.46 -17.56
N ASN A 275 8.86 1.26 -16.29
CA ASN A 275 9.98 0.40 -15.91
C ASN A 275 9.60 -0.65 -14.85
N TYR A 276 10.31 -1.78 -14.83
CA TYR A 276 10.20 -2.80 -13.80
C TYR A 276 11.21 -2.56 -12.69
N TYR A 277 10.85 -2.94 -11.47
CA TYR A 277 11.71 -2.78 -10.31
C TYR A 277 11.63 -3.96 -9.36
N ILE A 278 12.73 -4.23 -8.65
CA ILE A 278 12.79 -5.19 -7.54
C ILE A 278 13.49 -4.56 -6.34
N LEU A 279 13.05 -4.89 -5.14
CA LEU A 279 13.74 -4.56 -3.90
C LEU A 279 14.66 -5.72 -3.51
N VAL A 280 15.91 -5.41 -3.16
CA VAL A 280 16.95 -6.41 -2.86
C VAL A 280 17.74 -5.96 -1.64
N THR A 281 18.24 -6.90 -0.84
CA THR A 281 19.12 -6.58 0.29
C THR A 281 20.49 -6.07 -0.20
N ASP A 282 21.07 -5.16 0.57
CA ASP A 282 22.47 -4.77 0.49
C ASP A 282 23.24 -5.39 1.66
N THR A 283 24.54 -5.61 1.47
CA THR A 283 25.43 -6.13 2.51
C THR A 283 25.82 -5.07 3.53
N GLN A 284 25.61 -3.79 3.21
CA GLN A 284 25.85 -2.66 4.10
C GLN A 284 24.67 -1.68 4.16
N ASN A 285 24.81 -0.65 5.01
CA ASN A 285 23.87 0.46 5.04
C ASN A 285 24.03 1.28 3.75
N ALA A 286 23.03 1.22 2.87
CA ALA A 286 23.00 1.85 1.57
C ALA A 286 22.46 3.29 1.58
N LEU A 287 22.17 3.85 2.76
CA LEU A 287 21.64 5.22 2.91
C LEU A 287 22.49 6.25 2.15
N ASP A 288 21.83 7.22 1.51
CA ASP A 288 22.46 8.32 0.79
C ASP A 288 23.47 7.86 -0.27
N GLY A 289 23.06 6.85 -1.06
CA GLY A 289 23.82 6.35 -2.20
C GLY A 289 24.95 5.40 -1.87
N GLN A 290 25.12 4.99 -0.61
CA GLN A 290 26.21 4.11 -0.15
C GLN A 290 25.96 2.62 -0.45
N SER A 291 25.29 2.30 -1.56
CA SER A 291 25.00 0.92 -1.96
C SER A 291 26.27 0.17 -2.40
N THR A 292 26.36 -1.13 -2.12
CA THR A 292 27.41 -1.99 -2.71
C THR A 292 27.11 -2.40 -4.15
N TRP A 293 25.83 -2.41 -4.53
CA TRP A 293 25.40 -2.67 -5.90
C TRP A 293 25.79 -1.54 -6.85
N THR A 294 26.17 -1.91 -8.08
CA THR A 294 26.55 -0.96 -9.14
C THR A 294 25.55 -1.02 -10.30
N ALA A 295 25.07 0.14 -10.77
CA ALA A 295 24.19 0.21 -11.93
C ALA A 295 24.91 -0.26 -13.22
N GLY A 296 24.14 -0.81 -14.16
CA GLY A 296 24.59 -1.31 -15.46
C GLY A 296 25.26 -2.68 -15.44
N LYS A 297 25.46 -3.29 -14.26
CA LYS A 297 25.99 -4.66 -14.19
C LYS A 297 24.92 -5.70 -14.46
N PRO A 298 25.28 -6.82 -15.12
CA PRO A 298 24.35 -7.93 -15.31
C PRO A 298 24.01 -8.56 -13.97
N LEU A 299 22.73 -8.88 -13.78
CA LEU A 299 22.22 -9.60 -12.64
C LEU A 299 21.84 -11.02 -13.07
N SER A 300 22.11 -12.00 -12.22
CA SER A 300 21.59 -13.35 -12.39
C SER A 300 21.27 -14.02 -11.06
N ASN A 301 20.32 -14.94 -11.08
CA ASN A 301 20.14 -15.88 -9.98
C ASN A 301 21.20 -16.99 -10.03
N GLN A 302 21.25 -17.85 -9.00
CA GLN A 302 22.31 -18.84 -8.82
C GLN A 302 22.43 -19.86 -9.97
N ASP A 303 21.32 -20.28 -10.58
CA ASP A 303 21.31 -21.24 -11.69
C ASP A 303 21.34 -20.57 -13.07
N GLY A 304 21.36 -19.23 -13.13
CA GLY A 304 21.34 -18.45 -14.35
C GLY A 304 20.04 -18.54 -15.16
N SER A 305 18.97 -19.14 -14.61
CA SER A 305 17.66 -19.22 -15.25
C SER A 305 16.91 -17.89 -15.29
N TRP A 306 17.32 -16.94 -14.44
CA TRP A 306 16.85 -15.57 -14.44
C TRP A 306 18.03 -14.62 -14.58
N LYS A 307 17.89 -13.64 -15.49
CA LYS A 307 18.88 -12.62 -15.81
C LYS A 307 18.21 -11.26 -15.99
N ALA A 308 18.90 -10.20 -15.61
CA ALA A 308 18.48 -8.82 -15.85
C ALA A 308 19.71 -7.90 -15.87
N THR A 309 19.48 -6.60 -15.95
CA THR A 309 20.48 -5.56 -15.66
C THR A 309 19.80 -4.49 -14.81
N ALA A 310 20.49 -3.95 -13.82
CA ALA A 310 19.96 -2.83 -13.05
C ALA A 310 20.38 -1.50 -13.68
N ASP A 311 19.50 -0.86 -14.45
CA ASP A 311 19.74 0.44 -15.08
C ASP A 311 20.04 1.53 -14.05
N LYS A 312 19.39 1.45 -12.88
CA LYS A 312 19.60 2.37 -11.74
C LYS A 312 19.48 1.64 -10.42
N ILE A 313 20.26 2.08 -9.44
CA ILE A 313 20.18 1.66 -8.04
C ILE A 313 19.60 2.82 -7.23
N ILE A 314 18.42 2.62 -6.64
CA ILE A 314 17.74 3.62 -5.81
C ILE A 314 17.93 3.22 -4.35
N THR A 315 18.40 4.16 -3.53
CA THR A 315 18.67 3.96 -2.11
C THR A 315 17.72 4.78 -1.25
N CYS A 316 17.65 4.47 0.04
CA CYS A 316 17.08 5.39 1.02
C CYS A 316 17.89 6.69 1.05
N THR A 317 17.27 7.83 1.39
CA THR A 317 17.99 9.09 1.55
C THR A 317 17.45 9.95 2.69
N THR A 318 18.36 10.60 3.40
CA THR A 318 18.04 11.59 4.44
C THR A 318 17.51 12.90 3.85
N THR A 319 18.03 13.32 2.69
CA THR A 319 17.68 14.60 2.05
C THR A 319 16.21 14.63 1.64
N GLU A 320 15.73 13.53 1.06
CA GLU A 320 14.34 13.41 0.63
C GLU A 320 13.50 12.60 1.64
N ALA A 321 14.02 12.33 2.85
CA ALA A 321 13.41 11.47 3.87
C ALA A 321 12.77 10.19 3.29
N ARG A 322 13.40 9.60 2.26
CA ARG A 322 12.88 8.44 1.54
C ARG A 322 13.39 7.18 2.21
N TYR A 323 12.47 6.38 2.75
CA TYR A 323 12.75 5.10 3.37
C TYR A 323 11.85 4.00 2.80
N PHE A 324 12.21 2.73 3.02
CA PHE A 324 11.39 1.59 2.60
C PHE A 324 10.60 1.06 3.80
N ASP A 325 9.73 1.90 4.34
CA ASP A 325 8.98 1.63 5.57
C ASP A 325 7.90 0.58 5.37
N VAL A 326 7.16 0.72 4.28
CA VAL A 326 6.15 -0.25 3.90
C VAL A 326 6.44 -0.71 2.47
N VAL A 327 6.45 -2.01 2.27
CA VAL A 327 6.66 -2.66 0.98
C VAL A 327 5.41 -3.47 0.66
N ALA A 328 4.54 -2.96 -0.22
CA ALA A 328 3.31 -3.62 -0.59
C ALA A 328 3.43 -4.28 -1.97
N ASN A 329 3.89 -5.53 -2.04
CA ASN A 329 4.14 -6.29 -3.27
C ASN A 329 3.14 -7.46 -3.44
N ILE A 330 1.89 -7.11 -3.74
CA ILE A 330 0.81 -8.07 -4.00
C ILE A 330 0.60 -8.18 -5.51
N ARG A 331 1.39 -9.07 -6.12
CA ARG A 331 1.41 -9.30 -7.57
C ARG A 331 0.41 -10.35 -8.03
N THR A 332 -0.10 -11.22 -7.16
CA THR A 332 -1.11 -12.23 -7.53
C THR A 332 -2.26 -12.29 -6.51
N GLY A 333 -3.47 -12.56 -7.00
CA GLY A 333 -4.68 -12.81 -6.20
C GLY A 333 -5.74 -11.71 -6.28
N GLY A 334 -6.92 -12.04 -6.84
CA GLY A 334 -8.07 -11.14 -7.16
C GLY A 334 -8.61 -10.22 -6.05
N PHE A 335 -8.07 -10.33 -4.84
CA PHE A 335 -8.56 -9.74 -3.61
C PHE A 335 -7.46 -9.05 -2.78
N GLY A 336 -6.29 -8.79 -3.38
CA GLY A 336 -5.12 -8.20 -2.74
C GLY A 336 -5.23 -6.73 -2.31
N LYS A 337 -6.37 -6.27 -1.80
CA LYS A 337 -6.57 -4.88 -1.35
C LYS A 337 -6.00 -4.68 0.04
N CYS A 338 -5.38 -3.55 0.33
CA CYS A 338 -4.88 -3.17 1.65
C CYS A 338 -5.33 -1.76 2.00
N ILE A 339 -5.29 -1.44 3.30
CA ILE A 339 -5.47 -0.08 3.82
C ILE A 339 -4.17 0.30 4.54
N ILE A 340 -3.52 1.38 4.15
CA ILE A 340 -2.28 1.83 4.77
C ILE A 340 -2.42 3.30 5.11
N GLU A 341 -2.78 3.54 6.36
CA GLU A 341 -3.09 4.84 6.95
C GLU A 341 -2.26 5.17 8.21
N PRO A 342 -0.92 5.00 8.20
CA PRO A 342 -0.09 5.42 9.32
C PRO A 342 -0.10 6.95 9.47
N GLU A 343 0.22 7.42 10.68
CA GLU A 343 0.35 8.86 10.96
C GLU A 343 1.52 9.47 10.17
N TYR A 344 2.60 8.70 9.98
CA TYR A 344 3.76 9.09 9.18
C TYR A 344 4.44 7.87 8.54
N ILE A 345 4.86 8.02 7.28
CA ILE A 345 5.82 7.15 6.60
C ILE A 345 6.90 7.98 5.89
N GLY A 346 8.15 7.53 5.97
CA GLY A 346 9.24 8.01 5.11
C GLY A 346 9.14 7.46 3.69
N GLY A 347 8.58 6.26 3.50
CA GLY A 347 8.20 5.82 2.15
C GLY A 347 7.51 4.48 2.02
N LEU A 348 6.79 4.35 0.90
CA LEU A 348 6.07 3.16 0.46
C LEU A 348 6.64 2.72 -0.90
N VAL A 349 6.98 1.43 -1.03
CA VAL A 349 7.41 0.83 -2.30
C VAL A 349 6.64 -0.46 -2.58
N GLY A 350 6.71 -1.00 -3.80
CA GLY A 350 6.14 -2.31 -4.13
C GLY A 350 5.29 -2.32 -5.38
N HIS A 351 4.19 -3.07 -5.39
CA HIS A 351 3.20 -3.13 -6.45
C HIS A 351 1.94 -3.79 -5.90
N ASN A 352 0.78 -3.18 -6.15
CA ASN A 352 -0.51 -3.85 -6.01
C ASN A 352 -1.26 -3.93 -7.35
N LEU A 353 -1.71 -5.12 -7.76
CA LEU A 353 -2.58 -5.24 -8.94
C LEU A 353 -3.99 -4.65 -8.72
N PHE A 354 -4.40 -4.49 -7.47
CA PHE A 354 -5.76 -4.08 -7.08
C PHE A 354 -5.74 -2.76 -6.31
N THR A 355 -6.84 -2.00 -6.41
CA THR A 355 -6.97 -0.69 -5.74
C THR A 355 -6.94 -0.86 -4.22
N SER A 356 -5.85 -0.44 -3.60
CA SER A 356 -5.68 -0.28 -2.15
C SER A 356 -5.88 1.18 -1.74
N GLN A 357 -6.18 1.41 -0.47
CA GLN A 357 -6.31 2.75 0.11
C GLN A 357 -5.04 3.10 0.87
N TYR A 358 -4.47 4.26 0.57
CA TYR A 358 -3.28 4.76 1.25
C TYR A 358 -3.55 6.18 1.73
N ARG A 359 -3.38 6.47 3.02
CA ARG A 359 -3.51 7.81 3.61
C ARG A 359 -2.43 8.02 4.66
N ALA A 360 -1.26 8.49 4.25
CA ALA A 360 -0.17 8.76 5.19
C ALA A 360 0.33 10.19 5.04
N ALA A 361 0.76 10.79 6.16
CA ALA A 361 1.61 11.96 6.06
C ALA A 361 3.03 11.52 5.64
N SER A 362 3.68 12.36 4.84
CA SER A 362 5.06 12.17 4.41
C SER A 362 5.81 13.49 4.50
N ALA A 363 7.11 13.42 4.78
CA ALA A 363 7.99 14.57 4.87
C ALA A 363 8.29 15.25 3.52
N THR A 364 8.14 14.60 2.35
CA THR A 364 8.78 15.15 1.13
C THR A 364 7.95 15.23 -0.14
N SER A 365 6.99 14.35 -0.41
CA SER A 365 5.89 14.70 -1.34
C SER A 365 4.76 13.67 -1.34
N ILE A 366 3.52 14.16 -1.43
CA ILE A 366 2.32 13.36 -1.72
C ILE A 366 2.48 12.53 -3.02
N ASN A 367 3.37 12.94 -3.93
CA ASN A 367 3.59 12.28 -5.21
C ASN A 367 4.66 11.17 -5.18
N ASP A 368 5.61 11.21 -4.23
CA ASP A 368 6.73 10.26 -4.12
C ASP A 368 6.51 9.20 -3.04
N THR A 369 5.71 9.51 -2.03
CA THR A 369 5.32 8.55 -0.97
C THR A 369 4.00 7.84 -1.21
N SER A 370 3.21 8.28 -2.19
CA SER A 370 2.00 7.58 -2.66
C SER A 370 2.28 6.69 -3.88
N ASN A 371 3.50 6.20 -4.01
CA ASN A 371 3.84 5.20 -5.00
C ASN A 371 3.21 3.88 -4.55
N TYR A 372 2.10 3.47 -5.17
CA TYR A 372 2.08 2.27 -6.00
C TYR A 372 0.68 1.86 -6.52
N ARG A 373 0.60 1.78 -7.86
CA ARG A 373 -0.43 1.17 -8.72
C ARG A 373 -1.90 1.31 -8.28
N GLY A 374 -2.49 2.41 -8.72
CA GLY A 374 -3.93 2.57 -8.71
C GLY A 374 -4.33 4.02 -8.95
N LEU A 375 -5.45 4.38 -8.33
CA LEU A 375 -5.99 5.73 -8.27
C LEU A 375 -5.36 6.47 -7.08
N GLY A 376 -4.58 7.51 -7.35
CA GLY A 376 -4.22 8.52 -6.36
C GLY A 376 -5.29 9.60 -6.30
N VAL A 377 -5.64 10.06 -5.10
CA VAL A 377 -6.57 11.18 -4.89
C VAL A 377 -5.91 12.18 -3.94
N ALA A 378 -5.73 13.41 -4.40
CA ALA A 378 -5.20 14.51 -3.61
C ALA A 378 -6.24 15.62 -3.52
N SER A 379 -6.40 16.24 -2.36
CA SER A 379 -7.27 17.41 -2.19
C SER A 379 -6.53 18.48 -1.44
N THR A 380 -6.66 19.73 -1.89
CA THR A 380 -6.31 20.92 -1.12
C THR A 380 -7.58 21.70 -0.80
N ALA A 381 -7.46 22.87 -0.17
CA ALA A 381 -8.60 23.74 0.08
C ALA A 381 -9.32 24.18 -1.23
N ASP A 382 -8.61 24.21 -2.36
CA ASP A 382 -9.11 24.82 -3.60
C ASP A 382 -9.27 23.85 -4.78
N ARG A 383 -8.79 22.60 -4.66
CA ARG A 383 -8.90 21.59 -5.73
C ARG A 383 -8.85 20.15 -5.25
N LEU A 384 -9.50 19.25 -6.01
CA LEU A 384 -9.44 17.79 -5.93
C LEU A 384 -8.79 17.25 -7.20
N GLU A 385 -7.79 16.39 -7.08
CA GLU A 385 -7.06 15.82 -8.21
C GLU A 385 -7.03 14.30 -8.13
N MET A 386 -7.16 13.63 -9.27
CA MET A 386 -7.05 12.18 -9.39
C MET A 386 -5.97 11.80 -10.40
N THR A 387 -5.10 10.88 -10.00
CA THR A 387 -3.89 10.48 -10.76
C THR A 387 -3.86 8.97 -10.92
N ALA A 388 -3.35 8.48 -12.06
CA ALA A 388 -3.09 7.06 -12.28
C ALA A 388 -1.57 6.81 -12.17
N THR A 389 -1.08 6.72 -10.93
CA THR A 389 0.36 6.76 -10.59
C THR A 389 1.17 5.59 -11.14
N SER A 390 0.51 4.52 -11.61
CA SER A 390 1.17 3.45 -12.38
C SER A 390 1.74 3.93 -13.72
N HIS A 391 1.18 4.99 -14.30
CA HIS A 391 1.54 5.48 -15.63
C HIS A 391 2.12 6.90 -15.60
N SER A 392 1.60 7.78 -14.73
CA SER A 392 2.03 9.17 -14.65
C SER A 392 1.71 9.77 -13.29
N ASN A 393 2.57 10.68 -12.82
CA ASN A 393 2.28 11.55 -11.67
C ASN A 393 1.40 12.76 -12.04
N THR A 394 1.03 12.90 -13.32
CA THR A 394 0.13 13.96 -13.77
C THR A 394 -1.34 13.54 -13.54
N PRO A 395 -2.16 14.36 -12.87
CA PRO A 395 -3.58 14.08 -12.69
C PRO A 395 -4.29 13.87 -14.04
N PHE A 396 -5.11 12.83 -14.16
CA PHE A 396 -5.96 12.65 -15.33
C PHE A 396 -7.25 13.47 -15.22
N ILE A 397 -7.64 13.87 -14.00
CA ILE A 397 -8.72 14.82 -13.73
C ILE A 397 -8.38 15.71 -12.53
N SER A 398 -8.67 17.00 -12.62
CA SER A 398 -8.54 17.99 -11.56
C SER A 398 -9.84 18.80 -11.50
N ALA A 399 -10.50 18.84 -10.35
CA ALA A 399 -11.68 19.63 -10.07
C ALA A 399 -11.32 20.78 -9.14
N TYR A 400 -11.48 22.01 -9.61
CA TYR A 400 -11.34 23.26 -8.88
C TYR A 400 -12.72 23.77 -8.49
N LYS A 401 -12.76 24.85 -7.68
CA LYS A 401 -14.02 25.52 -7.29
C LYS A 401 -14.93 25.84 -8.50
N ASP A 402 -14.36 26.33 -9.60
CA ASP A 402 -15.12 26.87 -10.73
C ASP A 402 -14.90 26.08 -12.05
N GLU A 403 -14.05 25.05 -12.06
CA GLU A 403 -13.74 24.29 -13.28
C GLU A 403 -13.33 22.84 -13.01
N THR A 404 -13.64 21.92 -13.94
CA THR A 404 -13.10 20.55 -13.94
C THR A 404 -12.28 20.33 -15.20
N GLN A 405 -10.99 20.12 -15.02
CA GLN A 405 -10.03 19.80 -16.06
C GLN A 405 -9.89 18.28 -16.19
N VAL A 406 -10.08 17.73 -17.39
CA VAL A 406 -9.77 16.33 -17.70
C VAL A 406 -8.63 16.31 -18.69
N ARG A 407 -7.49 15.71 -18.30
CA ARG A 407 -6.26 15.72 -19.11
C ARG A 407 -6.16 14.58 -20.11
N THR A 408 -6.99 13.56 -19.95
CA THR A 408 -7.11 12.43 -20.88
C THR A 408 -8.41 12.52 -21.68
N HIS A 409 -8.57 11.65 -22.67
CA HIS A 409 -9.82 11.53 -23.41
C HIS A 409 -10.96 11.13 -22.46
N LEU A 410 -11.91 12.03 -22.24
CA LEU A 410 -13.17 11.73 -21.56
C LEU A 410 -14.12 11.05 -22.55
N ARG A 411 -14.20 9.72 -22.51
CA ARG A 411 -15.22 8.98 -23.25
C ARG A 411 -16.50 8.88 -22.43
N LEU A 412 -17.47 9.71 -22.77
CA LEU A 412 -18.83 9.64 -22.25
C LEU A 412 -19.57 8.53 -23.04
N PHE A 413 -19.93 7.44 -22.38
CA PHE A 413 -20.61 6.34 -23.07
C PHE A 413 -22.06 6.74 -23.43
N ASN A 414 -22.38 6.50 -24.70
CA ASN A 414 -23.65 6.55 -25.43
C ASN A 414 -24.65 7.72 -25.32
N GLN A 415 -24.53 8.70 -24.40
CA GLN A 415 -25.55 9.77 -24.31
C GLN A 415 -25.08 11.19 -23.94
N SER A 416 -23.79 11.55 -23.95
CA SER A 416 -23.43 12.97 -23.72
C SER A 416 -22.10 13.37 -24.37
N LYS A 417 -22.02 14.61 -24.87
CA LYS A 417 -20.77 15.37 -25.04
C LYS A 417 -20.90 16.66 -24.22
N LEU A 418 -19.84 17.03 -23.53
CA LEU A 418 -19.68 18.34 -22.91
C LEU A 418 -18.50 19.00 -23.60
N LEU A 419 -18.76 19.93 -24.52
CA LEU A 419 -17.75 20.90 -24.93
C LEU A 419 -18.16 22.25 -24.34
N GLY A 420 -17.25 23.17 -24.12
CA GLY A 420 -17.54 24.48 -23.56
C GLY A 420 -16.46 25.42 -24.05
N LEU A 421 -16.80 26.38 -24.91
CA LEU A 421 -15.85 27.39 -25.38
C LEU A 421 -16.22 28.74 -24.76
N ASN A 422 -15.43 29.23 -23.81
CA ASN A 422 -15.52 30.61 -23.34
C ASN A 422 -14.61 31.53 -24.17
N LYS A 423 -15.13 32.57 -24.82
CA LYS A 423 -14.33 33.52 -25.60
C LYS A 423 -14.90 34.93 -25.55
N SER A 424 -14.03 35.94 -25.51
CA SER A 424 -14.42 37.35 -25.70
C SER A 424 -14.03 37.82 -27.10
N VAL A 425 -14.94 38.46 -27.84
CA VAL A 425 -14.70 39.01 -29.19
C VAL A 425 -15.24 40.43 -29.29
N ASN A 426 -14.45 41.35 -29.82
CA ASN A 426 -14.93 42.68 -30.15
C ASN A 426 -15.78 42.63 -31.44
N VAL A 427 -17.07 42.96 -31.31
CA VAL A 427 -18.05 42.91 -32.39
C VAL A 427 -18.44 44.34 -32.77
N PRO A 428 -18.06 44.82 -33.97
CA PRO A 428 -18.47 46.13 -34.45
C PRO A 428 -19.98 46.23 -34.68
N ASN A 429 -20.48 47.46 -34.64
CA ASN A 429 -21.89 47.72 -34.92
C ASN A 429 -22.27 47.29 -36.33
N ASN A 430 -23.41 46.60 -36.45
CA ASN A 430 -23.97 46.21 -37.72
C ASN A 430 -23.05 45.36 -38.63
N SER A 431 -22.05 44.70 -38.05
CA SER A 431 -21.09 43.88 -38.79
C SER A 431 -21.05 42.44 -38.27
N PRO A 432 -21.39 41.43 -39.08
CA PRO A 432 -21.23 40.03 -38.72
C PRO A 432 -19.78 39.71 -38.39
N THR A 433 -19.53 39.35 -37.14
CA THR A 433 -18.20 39.04 -36.65
C THR A 433 -18.11 37.56 -36.36
N TRP A 434 -17.11 36.91 -36.93
CA TRP A 434 -16.82 35.51 -36.66
C TRP A 434 -16.35 35.32 -35.22
N ILE A 435 -17.02 34.42 -34.48
CA ILE A 435 -16.69 34.16 -33.07
C ILE A 435 -16.09 32.77 -32.87
N PHE A 436 -16.52 31.77 -33.62
CA PHE A 436 -16.03 30.39 -33.48
C PHE A 436 -16.27 29.57 -34.74
N SER A 437 -15.45 28.54 -34.96
CA SER A 437 -15.64 27.57 -36.05
C SER A 437 -16.26 26.30 -35.47
N LEU A 438 -17.40 25.86 -35.99
CA LEU A 438 -18.21 24.76 -35.47
C LEU A 438 -17.59 23.37 -35.73
N GLY A 439 -16.58 23.31 -36.61
CA GLY A 439 -15.90 22.10 -37.06
C GLY A 439 -16.79 21.23 -37.95
N ALA A 440 -16.22 20.67 -39.03
CA ALA A 440 -16.94 19.71 -39.87
C ALA A 440 -17.18 18.40 -39.10
N ASN A 441 -18.20 17.62 -39.50
CA ASN A 441 -18.40 16.26 -39.00
C ASN A 441 -18.64 15.28 -40.16
N THR A 442 -18.60 13.97 -39.91
CA THR A 442 -19.02 13.00 -40.93
C THR A 442 -20.50 13.18 -41.25
N SER A 443 -20.90 12.99 -42.51
CA SER A 443 -22.30 13.15 -42.96
C SER A 443 -23.29 12.21 -42.25
N ALA A 444 -22.79 11.08 -41.70
CA ALA A 444 -23.57 10.11 -40.94
C ALA A 444 -23.85 10.51 -39.48
N THR A 445 -23.19 11.54 -38.94
CA THR A 445 -23.29 11.93 -37.52
C THR A 445 -23.72 13.38 -37.40
N ILE A 446 -24.88 13.63 -36.80
CA ILE A 446 -25.36 14.99 -36.51
C ILE A 446 -24.66 15.49 -35.25
N ALA A 447 -23.94 16.61 -35.37
CA ALA A 447 -23.42 17.32 -34.21
C ALA A 447 -24.34 18.49 -33.85
N MET A 448 -24.58 18.71 -32.57
CA MET A 448 -25.35 19.86 -32.10
C MET A 448 -24.54 20.68 -31.12
N TRP A 449 -24.57 21.99 -31.29
CA TRP A 449 -23.98 23.00 -30.41
C TRP A 449 -25.08 23.83 -29.77
N LYS A 450 -24.95 24.15 -28.48
CA LYS A 450 -25.69 25.21 -27.79
C LYS A 450 -24.74 26.38 -27.58
N VAL A 451 -25.10 27.57 -27.97
CA VAL A 451 -24.22 28.74 -27.91
C VAL A 451 -24.91 29.84 -27.13
N TYR A 452 -24.20 30.40 -26.17
CA TYR A 452 -24.61 31.52 -25.34
C TYR A 452 -23.68 32.69 -25.66
N VAL A 453 -24.23 33.90 -25.76
CA VAL A 453 -23.45 35.14 -25.90
C VAL A 453 -24.00 36.22 -24.98
N THR A 454 -23.13 37.05 -24.44
CA THR A 454 -23.48 38.15 -23.54
C THR A 454 -22.46 39.28 -23.65
N SER A 455 -22.80 40.48 -23.16
CA SER A 455 -21.89 41.62 -23.05
C SER A 455 -21.91 42.21 -21.65
N THR A 456 -20.91 43.01 -21.31
CA THR A 456 -20.94 43.84 -20.10
C THR A 456 -21.95 44.99 -20.21
N THR A 457 -22.46 45.27 -21.42
CA THR A 457 -23.53 46.26 -21.63
C THR A 457 -24.90 45.60 -21.61
N THR A 458 -25.83 46.20 -20.86
CA THR A 458 -27.19 45.68 -20.68
C THR A 458 -27.96 45.62 -22.00
N GLY A 459 -28.72 44.53 -22.21
CA GLY A 459 -29.58 44.36 -23.38
C GLY A 459 -28.89 43.78 -24.62
N ILE A 460 -27.68 43.23 -24.48
CA ILE A 460 -26.95 42.53 -25.56
C ILE A 460 -26.64 41.10 -25.10
N SER A 461 -27.45 40.14 -25.54
CA SER A 461 -27.27 38.71 -25.23
C SER A 461 -28.05 37.81 -26.20
N GLY A 462 -27.74 36.53 -26.20
CA GLY A 462 -28.47 35.56 -27.01
C GLY A 462 -28.10 34.11 -26.74
N GLU A 463 -28.99 33.21 -27.15
CA GLU A 463 -28.75 31.77 -27.16
C GLU A 463 -29.20 31.15 -28.49
N ALA A 464 -28.39 30.26 -29.05
CA ALA A 464 -28.70 29.54 -30.28
C ALA A 464 -28.22 28.09 -30.25
N ASN A 465 -29.05 27.20 -30.82
CA ASN A 465 -28.67 25.85 -31.17
C ASN A 465 -28.20 25.82 -32.62
N VAL A 466 -27.04 25.23 -32.86
CA VAL A 466 -26.42 25.13 -34.16
C VAL A 466 -26.11 23.68 -34.47
N THR A 467 -26.66 23.18 -35.56
CA THR A 467 -26.44 21.81 -35.99
C THR A 467 -25.42 21.77 -37.12
N VAL A 468 -24.52 20.81 -37.04
CA VAL A 468 -23.56 20.53 -38.10
C VAL A 468 -23.82 19.13 -38.66
N ARG A 469 -23.89 19.04 -39.99
CA ARG A 469 -24.00 17.78 -40.72
C ARG A 469 -23.03 17.84 -41.91
N GLY A 470 -22.03 16.98 -41.93
CA GLY A 470 -21.01 17.07 -42.98
C GLY A 470 -20.21 18.36 -42.87
N ASN A 471 -20.15 19.11 -43.98
CA ASN A 471 -19.49 20.42 -44.10
C ASN A 471 -20.47 21.59 -44.00
N GLU A 472 -21.72 21.31 -43.66
CA GLU A 472 -22.77 22.33 -43.55
C GLU A 472 -23.14 22.52 -42.09
N ALA A 473 -23.30 23.78 -41.71
CA ALA A 473 -23.83 24.15 -40.42
C ALA A 473 -25.00 25.11 -40.60
N PHE A 474 -26.01 24.93 -39.76
CA PHE A 474 -27.21 25.74 -39.78
C PHE A 474 -27.69 25.96 -38.35
N ILE A 475 -28.25 27.15 -38.13
CA ILE A 475 -28.89 27.47 -36.87
C ILE A 475 -30.20 26.72 -36.85
N THR A 476 -30.29 25.71 -36.00
CA THR A 476 -31.52 24.92 -35.84
C THR A 476 -32.54 25.65 -34.99
N ASN A 477 -32.09 26.46 -34.04
CA ASN A 477 -32.96 27.29 -33.23
C ASN A 477 -32.21 28.51 -32.71
N VAL A 478 -32.83 29.69 -32.75
CA VAL A 478 -32.41 30.82 -31.92
C VAL A 478 -33.36 30.85 -30.74
N VAL A 479 -32.87 30.44 -29.57
CA VAL A 479 -33.69 30.35 -28.35
C VAL A 479 -34.13 31.75 -27.93
N TYR A 480 -33.22 32.72 -27.98
CA TYR A 480 -33.53 34.14 -27.89
C TYR A 480 -32.35 34.98 -28.40
N ALA A 481 -32.61 36.23 -28.78
CA ALA A 481 -31.56 37.19 -29.09
C ALA A 481 -32.05 38.62 -28.82
N SER A 482 -31.27 39.38 -28.05
CA SER A 482 -31.55 40.78 -27.70
C SER A 482 -30.42 41.65 -28.22
N ASN A 483 -30.73 42.54 -29.17
CA ASN A 483 -29.76 43.35 -29.93
C ASN A 483 -28.57 42.54 -30.47
N MET A 484 -28.80 41.25 -30.69
CA MET A 484 -27.85 40.26 -31.15
C MET A 484 -28.51 39.45 -32.25
N GLN A 485 -27.72 38.95 -33.18
CA GLN A 485 -28.14 38.01 -34.20
C GLN A 485 -27.06 36.95 -34.37
N PHE A 486 -27.49 35.72 -34.55
CA PHE A 486 -26.61 34.61 -34.88
C PHE A 486 -26.71 34.34 -36.38
N LYS A 487 -25.57 34.06 -37.00
CA LYS A 487 -25.50 33.64 -38.39
C LYS A 487 -24.46 32.54 -38.52
N VAL A 488 -24.68 31.62 -39.45
CA VAL A 488 -23.66 30.67 -39.86
C VAL A 488 -23.24 31.01 -41.29
N ASP A 489 -21.94 31.04 -41.54
CA ASP A 489 -21.35 31.18 -42.88
C ASP A 489 -20.35 30.04 -43.09
N GLY A 490 -20.73 29.06 -43.92
CA GLY A 490 -20.06 27.76 -43.97
C GLY A 490 -20.10 27.06 -42.61
N LEU A 491 -18.93 26.84 -42.00
CA LEU A 491 -18.80 26.27 -40.64
C LEU A 491 -18.47 27.32 -39.58
N LYS A 492 -18.53 28.61 -39.93
CA LYS A 492 -18.25 29.71 -39.02
C LYS A 492 -19.54 30.16 -38.36
N LEU A 493 -19.55 30.21 -37.03
CA LEU A 493 -20.56 30.94 -36.29
C LEU A 493 -20.16 32.40 -36.20
N LEU A 494 -21.04 33.26 -36.69
CA LEU A 494 -20.94 34.71 -36.62
C LEU A 494 -22.01 35.23 -35.71
N VAL A 495 -21.68 36.34 -35.06
CA VAL A 495 -22.66 37.14 -34.36
C VAL A 495 -22.58 38.59 -34.80
N HIS A 496 -23.73 39.24 -34.74
CA HIS A 496 -23.92 40.61 -35.12
C HIS A 496 -24.63 41.30 -33.96
N GLN A 497 -24.15 42.49 -33.58
CA GLN A 497 -24.80 43.36 -32.60
C GLN A 497 -25.35 44.61 -33.29
N SER A 498 -26.57 45.02 -32.93
CA SER A 498 -27.33 46.05 -33.66
C SER A 498 -27.38 47.43 -32.97
N THR A 499 -26.54 47.68 -31.96
CA THR A 499 -26.63 48.86 -31.10
C THR A 499 -25.28 49.42 -30.65
N GLY A 500 -25.07 50.73 -30.88
CA GLY A 500 -23.94 51.49 -30.30
C GLY A 500 -22.59 51.25 -30.98
N ALA A 501 -21.48 51.61 -30.32
CA ALA A 501 -20.11 51.37 -30.82
C ALA A 501 -19.70 49.89 -30.65
N SER A 502 -18.55 49.49 -31.21
CA SER A 502 -18.05 48.11 -31.08
C SER A 502 -17.95 47.66 -29.61
N ARG A 503 -18.39 46.43 -29.32
CA ARG A 503 -18.48 45.89 -27.94
C ARG A 503 -17.78 44.54 -27.83
N ASN A 504 -17.24 44.24 -26.66
CA ASN A 504 -16.80 42.89 -26.34
C ASN A 504 -18.02 42.01 -26.00
N ILE A 505 -18.10 40.88 -26.70
CA ILE A 505 -19.09 39.83 -26.50
C ILE A 505 -18.38 38.61 -25.94
N PHE A 506 -18.85 38.14 -24.78
CA PHE A 506 -18.42 36.91 -24.14
C PHE A 506 -19.34 35.78 -24.60
N MET A 507 -18.78 34.70 -25.11
CA MET A 507 -19.52 33.54 -25.60
C MET A 507 -19.21 32.30 -24.78
N ASN A 508 -20.18 31.40 -24.64
CA ASN A 508 -20.02 30.02 -24.17
C ASN A 508 -20.66 29.07 -25.18
N ALA A 509 -19.92 28.14 -25.80
CA ALA A 509 -20.48 27.17 -26.76
C ALA A 509 -20.28 25.72 -26.33
N ILE A 510 -21.36 24.94 -26.28
CA ILE A 510 -21.41 23.56 -25.80
C ILE A 510 -21.87 22.60 -26.88
N ARG A 511 -21.02 21.67 -27.28
CA ARG A 511 -21.42 20.56 -28.17
C ARG A 511 -22.08 19.46 -27.34
N VAL A 512 -23.32 19.16 -27.64
CA VAL A 512 -24.18 18.24 -26.88
C VAL A 512 -24.40 16.89 -27.57
N ALA A 513 -23.99 16.74 -28.85
CA ALA A 513 -24.03 15.49 -29.62
C ALA A 513 -22.88 15.39 -30.65
#